data_AF-A0A518HU06-F1
#
_entry.id   AF-A0A518HU06-F1
#
_cell.length_a   1.000
_cell.length_b   1.000
_cell.length_c   1.000
_cell.angle_alpha   90.00
_cell.angle_beta   90.00
_cell.angle_gamma   90.00
#
_symmetry.space_group_name_H-M   'P 1'
#
loop_
_entity.id
_entity.type
_entity.pdbx_description
1 polymer ?
#
loop_
_entity_poly.entity_id
_entity_poly.type
_entity_poly.pdbx_seq_one_letter_code
_entity_poly.pdbx_strand_id
1 'polypeptide(L)' 'MATRFIFNPPVDAGEFDEKVALQQHPEHRISIKSGSTVVDELTVETDSDTEILNLQQELAKLFGTVTVQRGVQLH' A
#
# COMPACT_ATOMS: atom_id res chain seq x y z
N MET A 1 -0.66 -10.51 -11.55
CA MET A 1 -1.12 -9.11 -11.75
C MET A 1 -0.87 -8.37 -10.45
N ALA A 2 -0.76 -7.03 -10.46
CA ALA A 2 -0.62 -6.29 -9.21
C ALA A 2 -1.81 -5.35 -8.98
N THR A 3 -1.97 -4.97 -7.72
CA THR A 3 -2.95 -4.01 -7.25
C THR A 3 -2.21 -2.87 -6.56
N ARG A 4 -2.60 -1.64 -6.88
CA ARG A 4 -2.04 -0.42 -6.33
C ARG A 4 -3.06 0.25 -5.41
N PHE A 5 -2.60 0.65 -4.24
CA PHE A 5 -3.34 1.39 -3.22
C PHE A 5 -2.77 2.81 -3.20
N ILE A 6 -3.62 3.80 -3.48
CA ILE A 6 -3.24 5.22 -3.57
C ILE A 6 -3.75 5.93 -2.32
N PHE A 7 -2.86 6.59 -1.59
CA PHE A 7 -3.16 7.32 -0.37
C PHE A 7 -3.54 8.77 -0.69
N ASN A 8 -4.66 9.26 -0.14
CA ASN A 8 -5.08 10.65 -0.30
C ASN A 8 -5.68 11.20 1.02
N PRO A 9 -4.96 12.06 1.77
CA PRO A 9 -3.64 12.64 1.43
C PRO A 9 -2.49 11.60 1.49
N PRO A 10 -1.31 11.89 0.91
CA PRO A 10 -0.11 11.08 1.08
C PRO A 10 0.25 10.90 2.56
N VAL A 11 0.75 9.73 2.92
CA VAL A 11 1.11 9.36 4.30
C VAL A 11 2.56 9.73 4.57
N ASP A 12 2.90 10.18 5.77
CA ASP A 12 4.30 10.35 6.17
C ASP A 12 5.04 9.00 6.14
N ALA A 13 6.24 8.93 5.54
CA ALA A 13 6.96 7.66 5.39
C ALA A 13 7.37 7.06 6.74
N GLY A 14 7.67 7.89 7.74
CA GLY A 14 7.97 7.43 9.10
C GLY A 14 6.73 6.88 9.81
N GLU A 15 5.58 7.55 9.66
CA GLU A 15 4.29 7.05 10.18
C GLU A 15 3.87 5.74 9.49
N PHE A 16 4.10 5.64 8.18
CA PHE A 16 3.83 4.42 7.42
C PHE A 16 4.71 3.27 7.93
N ASP A 17 6.02 3.49 8.08
CA ASP A 17 6.94 2.48 8.60
C ASP A 17 6.63 2.08 10.06
N GLU A 18 6.20 3.02 10.91
CA GLU A 18 5.81 2.72 12.30
C GLU A 18 4.54 1.85 12.37
N LYS A 19 3.53 2.18 11.56
CA LYS A 19 2.23 1.50 11.57
C LYS A 19 2.20 0.21 10.75
N VAL A 20 2.99 0.13 9.69
CA VAL A 20 3.03 -1.01 8.75
C VAL A 20 4.25 -1.89 8.99
N ALA A 21 5.21 -1.45 9.82
CA ALA A 21 6.43 -2.13 10.27
C ALA A 21 6.51 -3.59 9.78
N LEU A 22 7.20 -3.73 8.64
CA LEU A 22 7.45 -4.87 7.75
C LEU A 22 7.82 -6.22 8.41
N GLN A 23 7.05 -6.70 9.39
CA GLN A 23 7.24 -8.03 10.01
C GLN A 23 6.19 -9.06 9.57
N GLN A 24 5.15 -8.70 8.80
CA GLN A 24 3.99 -9.59 8.66
C GLN A 24 3.68 -10.12 7.26
N HIS A 25 4.27 -9.62 6.18
CA HIS A 25 3.89 -10.06 4.84
C HIS A 25 5.06 -10.13 3.84
N PRO A 26 5.86 -11.22 3.84
CA PRO A 26 6.94 -11.42 2.87
C PRO A 26 6.44 -11.44 1.41
N GLU A 27 5.14 -11.66 1.17
CA GLU A 27 4.52 -11.60 -0.15
C GLU A 27 4.24 -10.18 -0.69
N HIS A 28 4.44 -9.12 0.10
CA HIS A 28 4.09 -7.75 -0.30
C HIS A 28 5.34 -6.93 -0.66
N ARG A 29 5.64 -6.83 -1.95
CA ARG A 29 6.76 -6.02 -2.44
C ARG A 29 6.41 -4.52 -2.44
N ILE A 30 6.61 -3.87 -1.29
CA ILE A 30 6.44 -2.41 -1.16
C ILE A 30 7.59 -1.71 -1.92
N SER A 31 7.27 -0.96 -2.97
CA SER A 31 8.24 -0.09 -3.66
C SER A 31 8.07 1.36 -3.19
N ILE A 32 8.85 1.77 -2.19
CA ILE A 32 8.98 3.18 -1.82
C ILE A 32 10.07 3.80 -2.69
N LYS A 33 9.78 4.90 -3.39
CA LYS A 33 10.83 5.64 -4.11
C LYS A 33 11.83 6.20 -3.11
N SER A 34 13.10 5.85 -3.30
CA SER A 34 14.21 6.35 -2.48
C SER A 34 14.24 7.88 -2.48
N GLY A 35 14.17 8.50 -1.29
CA GLY A 35 14.20 9.94 -1.10
C GLY A 35 12.83 10.62 -0.91
N SER A 36 11.73 9.88 -0.98
CA SER A 36 10.41 10.41 -0.63
C SER A 36 10.21 10.47 0.88
N THR A 37 9.76 11.62 1.39
CA THR A 37 9.33 11.79 2.80
C THR A 37 7.90 11.28 3.04
N VAL A 38 7.19 10.92 1.97
CA VAL A 38 5.80 10.49 1.99
C VAL A 38 5.59 9.26 1.11
N VAL A 39 4.57 8.48 1.46
CA VAL A 39 4.06 7.35 0.67
C VAL A 39 2.75 7.78 0.01
N ASP A 40 2.78 7.92 -1.31
CA ASP A 40 1.65 8.25 -2.16
C ASP A 40 0.94 7.01 -2.70
N GLU A 41 1.68 5.93 -2.94
CA GLU A 41 1.13 4.66 -3.39
C GLU A 41 1.87 3.43 -2.83
N LEU A 42 1.12 2.35 -2.65
CA LEU A 42 1.60 1.02 -2.30
C LEU A 42 1.17 0.05 -3.40
N THR A 43 2.11 -0.64 -4.05
CA THR A 43 1.79 -1.70 -5.00
C THR A 43 2.03 -3.07 -4.37
N VAL A 44 1.05 -3.97 -4.49
CA VAL A 44 1.09 -5.34 -3.97
C VAL A 44 0.84 -6.29 -5.14
N GLU A 45 1.63 -7.36 -5.23
CA GLU A 45 1.48 -8.40 -6.26
C GLU A 45 0.34 -9.37 -5.87
N THR A 46 -0.90 -8.87 -5.92
CA THR A 46 -2.11 -9.67 -5.71
C THR A 46 -3.20 -9.30 -6.71
N ASP A 47 -3.97 -10.30 -7.11
CA ASP A 47 -5.23 -10.19 -7.86
C ASP A 47 -6.42 -10.78 -7.08
N SER A 48 -6.23 -11.19 -5.82
CA SER A 48 -7.28 -11.74 -4.97
C SER A 48 -8.23 -10.65 -4.47
N ASP A 49 -9.50 -10.73 -4.84
CA ASP A 49 -10.55 -9.79 -4.40
C ASP A 49 -10.63 -9.64 -2.88
N THR A 50 -10.52 -10.77 -2.17
CA THR A 50 -10.60 -10.80 -0.70
C THR A 50 -9.39 -10.13 -0.06
N GLU A 51 -8.19 -10.40 -0.55
CA GLU A 51 -6.97 -9.76 -0.04
C GLU A 51 -6.98 -8.26 -0.31
N ILE A 52 -7.38 -7.86 -1.52
CA ILE A 52 -7.49 -6.46 -1.91
C ILE A 52 -8.47 -5.72 -0.99
N LEU A 53 -9.63 -6.31 -0.71
CA LEU A 53 -10.63 -5.71 0.17
C LEU A 53 -10.13 -5.59 1.62
N ASN A 54 -9.48 -6.64 2.13
CA ASN A 54 -8.93 -6.64 3.49
C ASN A 54 -7.85 -5.56 3.64
N LEU A 55 -6.89 -5.52 2.72
CA LEU A 55 -5.82 -4.50 2.69
C LEU A 55 -6.39 -3.10 2.56
N GLN A 56 -7.37 -2.89 1.68
CA GLN A 56 -8.02 -1.59 1.55
C GLN A 56 -8.64 -1.14 2.88
N GLN A 57 -9.33 -2.04 3.59
CA GLN A 57 -9.95 -1.70 4.88
C GLN A 57 -8.91 -1.44 5.98
N GLU A 58 -7.83 -2.22 6.03
CA GLU A 58 -6.76 -2.03 7.01
C GLU A 58 -6.03 -0.71 6.78
N LEU A 59 -5.60 -0.46 5.54
CA LEU A 59 -4.93 0.79 5.17
C LEU A 59 -5.85 1.99 5.40
N ALA A 60 -7.15 1.86 5.09
CA ALA A 60 -8.09 2.94 5.31
C ALA A 60 -8.33 3.24 6.80
N LYS A 61 -8.27 2.24 7.68
CA LYS A 61 -8.34 2.44 9.14
C LYS A 61 -7.09 3.14 9.67
N LEU A 62 -5.92 2.85 9.12
CA LEU A 62 -4.65 3.40 9.58
C LEU A 62 -4.39 4.82 9.07
N PHE A 63 -4.77 5.09 7.82
CA PHE A 63 -4.35 6.26 7.06
C PHE A 63 -5.50 7.08 6.44
N GLY A 64 -6.75 6.62 6.56
CA GLY A 64 -7.92 7.34 6.06
C GLY A 64 -8.36 6.88 4.67
N THR A 65 -8.41 7.78 3.68
CA THR A 65 -8.96 7.42 2.36
C THR A 65 -7.90 6.74 1.50
N VAL A 66 -8.23 5.54 1.00
CA VAL A 66 -7.36 4.74 0.12
C VAL A 66 -8.14 4.37 -1.14
N THR A 67 -7.59 4.70 -2.30
CA THR A 67 -8.15 4.35 -3.60
C THR A 67 -7.44 3.12 -4.16
N VAL A 68 -8.20 2.17 -4.73
CA VAL A 68 -7.65 0.92 -5.27
C VAL A 68 -7.64 0.94 -6.79
N GLN A 69 -6.50 0.61 -7.38
CA GLN A 69 -6.30 0.45 -8.82
C GLN A 69 -5.78 -0.96 -9.11
N ARG A 70 -6.60 -1.77 -9.77
CA ARG A 70 -6.29 -3.18 -10.08
C ARG A 70 -5.64 -3.32 -11.46
N GLY A 71 -4.92 -4.43 -11.65
CA GLY A 71 -4.35 -4.79 -12.96
C GLY A 71 -3.15 -3.95 -13.37
N VAL A 72 -2.42 -3.38 -12.41
CA VAL A 72 -1.20 -2.62 -12.69
C VAL A 72 -0.03 -3.56 -13.00
N GLN A 73 0.89 -3.12 -13.87
CA GLN A 73 2.16 -3.79 -14.11
C GLN A 73 3.17 -3.41 -13.01
N LEU A 74 3.92 -4.40 -12.52
CA LEU A 74 5.08 -4.17 -11.68
C LEU A 74 6.24 -3.73 -12.58
N HIS A 75 6.77 -2.53 -12.35
CA HIS A 75 7.95 -2.01 -13.05
C HIS A 75 9.23 -2.44 -12.33
#